data_AF-A0AAD4X6S2-F1
#
_entry.id   AF-A0AAD4X6S2-F1
#
_cell.length_a   1.000
_cell.length_b   1.000
_cell.length_c   1.000
_cell.angle_alpha   90.00
_cell.angle_beta   90.00
_cell.angle_gamma   90.00
#
_symmetry.space_group_name_H-M   'P 1'
#
loop_
_entity.id
_entity.type
_entity.pdbx_description
1 polymer ?
#
loop_
_entity_poly.entity_id
_entity_poly.type
_entity_poly.pdbx_seq_one_letter_code
_entity_poly.pdbx_strand_id
1 'polypeptide(L)' 'FTGTLDVLPNLPLGNLNVENNQFIGWIPAQLKGIKNLKSGGNQWNSGPAPAAPPGPPRRAKPKSKS' A
#
# COMPACT_ATOMS: atom_id res chain seq x y z
N PHE A 1 -19.52 1.95 -7.35
CA PHE A 1 -18.95 2.32 -6.04
C PHE A 1 -17.44 2.32 -6.19
N THR A 2 -16.76 3.42 -5.85
CA THR A 2 -15.30 3.54 -5.89
C THR A 2 -14.81 3.81 -4.48
N GLY A 3 -13.80 3.08 -4.00
CA GLY A 3 -13.26 3.22 -2.65
C GLY A 3 -11.80 2.80 -2.57
N THR A 4 -11.04 3.42 -1.66
CA THR A 4 -9.63 3.12 -1.42
C THR A 4 -9.46 1.92 -0.49
N LEU A 5 -8.42 1.14 -0.73
CA LEU A 5 -8.10 -0.11 -0.02
C LEU A 5 -7.34 0.13 1.31
N ASP A 6 -7.45 1.33 1.87
CA ASP A 6 -6.62 1.81 3.00
C ASP A 6 -7.00 1.25 4.37
N VAL A 7 -8.13 0.55 4.49
CA VAL A 7 -8.64 0.03 5.79
C VAL A 7 -8.21 -1.39 6.12
N LEU A 8 -7.88 -2.20 5.12
CA LEU A 8 -7.41 -3.58 5.29
C LEU A 8 -6.00 -3.77 5.90
N PRO A 9 -5.04 -2.82 5.74
CA PRO A 9 -3.69 -2.92 6.29
C PRO A 9 -3.58 -3.09 7.81
N ASN A 10 -4.55 -2.52 8.55
CA ASN A 10 -4.51 -2.47 10.01
C ASN A 10 -5.11 -3.72 10.65
N LEU A 11 -5.59 -4.66 9.83
CA LEU A 11 -6.14 -5.93 10.29
C LEU A 11 -5.02 -6.98 10.31
N PRO A 12 -4.96 -7.86 11.33
CA PRO A 12 -4.01 -8.96 11.37
C PRO A 12 -4.41 -10.05 10.36
N LEU A 13 -4.19 -9.79 9.08
CA LEU A 13 -4.56 -10.69 7.99
C LEU A 13 -3.38 -11.52 7.53
N GLY A 14 -3.50 -12.84 7.65
CA GLY A 14 -2.55 -13.79 7.07
C GLY A 14 -2.82 -14.11 5.59
N ASN A 15 -4.05 -13.90 5.11
CA ASN A 15 -4.49 -14.25 3.77
C ASN A 15 -5.49 -13.22 3.23
N LEU A 16 -5.28 -12.76 2.00
CA LEU A 16 -6.17 -11.84 1.31
C LEU A 16 -6.29 -12.25 -0.16
N ASN A 17 -7.52 -12.48 -0.61
CA ASN A 17 -7.82 -12.74 -2.02
C ASN A 17 -8.59 -11.57 -2.62
N VAL A 18 -7.98 -10.91 -3.60
CA VAL A 18 -8.56 -9.81 -4.38
C VAL A 18 -8.50 -10.10 -5.89
N GLU A 19 -8.38 -11.38 -6.28
CA GLU A 19 -8.31 -11.80 -7.68
C GLU A 19 -9.56 -11.47 -8.48
N ASN A 20 -9.40 -11.29 -9.80
CA ASN A 20 -10.50 -11.15 -10.77
C ASN A 20 -11.47 -9.98 -10.48
N ASN A 21 -10.93 -8.86 -10.01
CA ASN A 21 -11.67 -7.62 -9.83
C ASN A 21 -11.27 -6.60 -10.91
N GLN A 22 -11.86 -5.40 -10.83
CA GLN A 22 -11.57 -4.28 -11.72
C GLN A 22 -10.65 -3.25 -11.04
N PHE A 23 -9.75 -3.69 -10.17
CA PHE A 23 -8.79 -2.77 -9.56
C PHE A 23 -7.81 -2.22 -10.60
N ILE A 24 -7.56 -0.92 -10.53
CA ILE A 24 -6.64 -0.17 -11.40
C ILE A 24 -5.55 0.51 -10.56
N GLY A 25 -4.45 0.92 -11.20
CA GLY A 25 -3.34 1.60 -10.51
C GLY A 25 -2.36 0.61 -9.88
N TRP A 26 -1.64 1.01 -8.83
CA TRP A 26 -0.62 0.15 -8.21
C TRP A 26 -1.18 -0.65 -7.04
N ILE A 27 -0.61 -1.83 -6.81
CA ILE A 27 -0.85 -2.59 -5.58
C ILE A 27 -0.35 -1.76 -4.39
N PRO A 28 -1.23 -1.39 -3.42
CA PRO A 28 -0.84 -0.62 -2.25
C PRO A 28 0.27 -1.31 -1.46
N ALA A 29 1.25 -0.54 -1.00
CA ALA A 29 2.41 -1.06 -0.27
C ALA A 29 1.99 -1.84 1.00
N GLN A 30 0.88 -1.43 1.61
CA GLN A 30 0.34 -2.10 2.77
C GLN A 30 -0.09 -3.55 2.50
N LEU A 31 -0.60 -3.86 1.30
CA LEU A 31 -1.02 -5.22 0.96
C LEU A 31 0.18 -6.14 0.74
N LYS A 32 1.35 -5.59 0.38
CA LYS A 32 2.58 -6.35 0.19
C LYS A 32 3.06 -7.03 1.48
N GLY A 33 2.59 -6.57 2.64
CA GLY A 33 2.88 -7.21 3.93
C GLY A 33 2.07 -8.48 4.22
N ILE A 34 1.05 -8.78 3.41
CA ILE A 34 0.18 -9.95 3.61
C ILE A 34 0.86 -11.19 3.04
N LYS A 35 1.10 -12.19 3.89
CA LYS A 35 1.83 -13.42 3.54
C LYS A 35 1.23 -14.17 2.36
N ASN A 36 -0.10 -14.28 2.32
CA ASN A 36 -0.83 -14.98 1.26
C ASN A 36 -1.73 -13.99 0.51
N LEU A 37 -1.12 -13.06 -0.22
CA LEU A 37 -1.84 -12.14 -1.10
C LEU A 37 -2.06 -12.77 -2.48
N LYS A 38 -3.33 -12.88 -2.88
CA LYS A 38 -3.73 -13.24 -4.25
C LYS A 38 -4.33 -12.02 -4.95
N SER A 39 -3.69 -11.55 -6.01
CA SER A 39 -4.04 -10.28 -6.67
C SER A 39 -4.09 -10.33 -8.20
N GLY A 40 -3.98 -11.50 -8.80
CA GLY A 40 -4.07 -11.69 -10.25
C GLY A 40 -5.44 -11.35 -10.86
N GLY A 41 -5.52 -11.23 -12.19
CA GLY A 41 -6.79 -10.97 -12.88
C GLY A 41 -7.36 -9.55 -12.69
N ASN A 42 -6.52 -8.60 -12.26
CA ASN A 42 -6.85 -7.17 -12.13
C ASN A 42 -6.03 -6.33 -13.12
N GLN A 43 -6.40 -5.06 -13.30
CA GLN A 43 -5.70 -4.11 -14.19
C GLN A 43 -4.63 -3.30 -13.44
N TRP A 44 -3.78 -3.99 -12.68
CA TRP A 44 -2.69 -3.33 -11.96
C TRP A 44 -1.61 -2.78 -12.89
N ASN A 45 -1.00 -1.67 -12.50
CA ASN A 45 0.17 -1.11 -13.14
C ASN A 45 1.41 -2.00 -12.86
N SER A 46 2.11 -2.39 -13.92
CA SER A 46 3.36 -3.17 -13.85
C SER A 46 4.62 -2.31 -13.69
N GLY A 47 4.51 -1.00 -13.92
CA GLY A 47 5.61 -0.04 -13.79
C GLY A 47 5.92 0.34 -12.34
N PRO A 48 7.03 1.06 -12.11
CA PRO A 48 7.35 1.59 -10.79
C PRO A 48 6.18 2.43 -10.26
N ALA A 49 5.88 2.26 -8.96
CA ALA A 49 4.91 3.11 -8.27
C ALA A 49 5.41 4.56 -8.30
N PRO A 50 4.51 5.54 -8.43
CA PRO A 50 4.88 6.95 -8.37
C PRO A 50 5.52 7.19 -7.01
N ALA A 51 6.60 7.98 -7.00
CA ALA A 51 7.23 8.37 -5.75
C ALA A 51 6.17 9.05 -4.86
N ALA A 52 6.14 8.68 -3.58
CA ALA A 52 5.28 9.39 -2.63
C ALA A 52 5.63 10.88 -2.70
N PRO A 53 4.63 11.78 -2.66
CA PRO A 53 4.91 13.20 -2.62
C PRO A 53 5.86 13.49 -1.45
N PRO A 54 6.82 14.42 -1.59
CA PRO A 54 7.72 14.78 -0.51
C PRO A 54 6.86 15.16 0.70
N GLY A 55 6.91 14.31 1.72
CA GLY A 55 6.14 14.53 2.93
C GLY A 55 6.52 15.88 3.54
N PRO A 56 5.60 16.53 4.28
CA PRO A 56 5.93 17.76 4.99
C PRO A 56 7.22 17.55 5.82
N PRO A 57 8.10 18.56 5.90
CA PRO A 57 9.41 18.41 6.52
C PRO A 57 9.22 17.81 7.92
N ARG A 58 9.79 16.63 8.15
CA ARG A 58 9.80 16.03 9.49
C ARG A 58 10.57 17.01 10.37
N ARG A 59 9.90 17.60 11.36
CA ARG A 59 10.54 18.39 12.42
C ARG A 59 11.77 17.61 12.89
N ALA A 60 12.96 18.15 12.66
CA ALA A 60 14.20 17.53 13.09
C ALA A 60 14.09 17.29 14.60
N LYS A 61 14.31 16.05 15.06
CA LYS A 61 14.47 15.77 16.48
C LYS A 61 15.69 16.58 16.97
N PRO A 62 15.57 17.39 18.04
CA PRO A 62 16.74 18.09 18.56
C PRO A 62 17.74 17.05 19.06
N LYS A 63 18.96 17.06 18.51
CA LYS A 63 20.07 16.29 19.08
C LYS A 63 20.47 16.96 20.40
N SER A 64 20.25 16.29 21.52
CA SER A 64 20.90 16.65 22.78
C SER A 64 22.41 16.44 22.62
N LYS A 65 23.20 17.51 22.74
CA LYS A 65 24.66 17.42 22.91
C LYS A 65 24.95 16.88 24.32
N SER A 66 25.86 15.91 24.41
CA SER A 66 26.61 15.59 25.62
C SER A 66 28.07 15.95 25.40
#